data_AF-A0A2G2VBN2-F1
#
_entry.id   AF-A0A2G2VBN2-F1
#
_cell.length_a   1.000
_cell.length_b   1.000
_cell.length_c   1.000
_cell.angle_alpha   90.00
_cell.angle_beta   90.00
_cell.angle_gamma   90.00
#
_symmetry.space_group_name_H-M   'P 1'
#
loop_
_entity.id
_entity.type
_entity.pdbx_description
1 polymer ?
#
loop_
_entity_poly.entity_id
_entity_poly.type
_entity_poly.pdbx_seq_one_letter_code
_entity_poly.pdbx_strand_id
1 'polypeptide(L)'
;MPKSLLLNLRSFGMGWSIGVSGVMVAEEFLSCPLEETCRGVEGFDYSVHEDPANQFYLAIRKYYPGLKDGYLEPGYAGIRPKLFGPEEGPTDFVVEGEETHGISSLVNLFGIESPSLTFSMAITEHIAAKILK
;
A
#
# COMPACT_ATOMS: atom_id res chain seq x y z
N MET A 1 -0.52 6.37 14.45
CA MET A 1 -1.42 5.20 14.27
C MET A 1 -0.58 3.96 13.95
N PRO A 2 -0.99 2.73 14.30
CA PRO A 2 -0.13 1.56 14.12
C PRO A 2 0.03 1.26 12.63
N LYS A 3 1.28 1.06 12.20
CA LYS A 3 1.66 0.59 10.87
C LYS A 3 0.88 -0.70 10.57
N SER A 4 0.10 -0.73 9.49
CA SER A 4 -0.57 -1.93 9.04
C SER A 4 0.49 -2.96 8.62
N LEU A 5 0.41 -4.16 9.20
CA LEU A 5 1.37 -5.22 9.01
C LEU A 5 0.75 -6.29 8.10
N LEU A 6 1.22 -6.39 6.86
CA LEU A 6 0.84 -7.48 5.95
C LEU A 6 1.97 -8.52 5.94
N LEU A 7 1.70 -9.68 6.54
CA LEU A 7 2.59 -10.83 6.48
C LEU A 7 2.13 -11.76 5.37
N ASN A 8 2.96 -11.95 4.33
CA ASN A 8 2.72 -12.96 3.31
C ASN A 8 3.50 -14.22 3.69
N LEU A 9 2.80 -15.21 4.26
CA LEU A 9 3.39 -16.51 4.60
C LEU A 9 3.41 -17.39 3.34
N ARG A 10 4.60 -17.63 2.77
CA ARG A 10 4.77 -18.64 1.71
C ARG A 10 5.30 -19.93 2.32
N SER A 11 4.54 -21.01 2.20
CA SER A 11 5.05 -22.36 2.44
C SER A 11 5.84 -22.80 1.21
N PHE A 12 7.17 -22.89 1.31
CA PHE A 12 8.00 -23.49 0.26
C PHE A 12 8.10 -25.00 0.52
N GLY A 13 7.41 -25.78 -0.31
CA GLY A 13 7.48 -27.24 -0.28
C GLY A 13 8.52 -27.78 -1.25
N MET A 14 9.76 -27.96 -0.80
CA MET A 14 10.71 -28.90 -1.41
C MET A 14 11.54 -29.57 -0.31
N GLY A 15 11.21 -30.83 0.02
CA GLY A 15 12.00 -31.71 0.90
C GLY A 15 11.70 -31.60 2.40
N TRP A 16 10.95 -32.57 2.93
CA TRP A 16 10.88 -33.03 4.35
C TRP A 16 11.33 -32.05 5.46
N SER A 17 10.73 -30.87 5.51
CA SER A 17 10.54 -30.02 6.69
C SER A 17 9.58 -28.90 6.30
N ILE A 18 8.40 -28.83 6.93
CA ILE A 18 7.48 -27.70 6.73
C ILE A 18 8.06 -26.52 7.50
N GLY A 19 8.96 -25.77 6.86
CA GLY A 19 9.46 -24.49 7.35
C GLY A 19 8.50 -23.38 6.92
N VAL A 20 7.91 -22.68 7.88
CA VAL A 20 7.16 -21.45 7.61
C VAL A 20 8.19 -20.32 7.52
N SER A 21 8.57 -19.91 6.30
CA SER A 21 9.32 -18.65 6.08
C SER A 21 8.32 -17.51 5.83
N GLY A 22 8.53 -16.38 6.49
CA GLY A 22 7.65 -15.20 6.40
C GLY A 22 8.32 -14.09 5.59
N VAL A 23 7.59 -13.51 4.64
CA VAL A 23 8.06 -12.34 3.90
C VAL A 23 7.61 -11.08 4.63
N MET A 24 8.55 -10.21 5.00
CA MET A 24 8.25 -8.90 5.56
C MET A 24 7.88 -7.93 4.44
N VAL A 25 6.66 -7.40 4.49
CA VAL A 25 6.24 -6.28 3.65
C VAL A 25 6.25 -5.02 4.51
N ALA A 26 7.13 -4.09 4.16
CA ALA A 26 7.15 -2.77 4.77
C ALA A 26 6.14 -1.89 4.04
N GLU A 27 5.12 -1.43 4.77
CA GLU A 27 4.26 -0.34 4.33
C GLU A 27 4.79 0.95 4.95
N GLU A 28 5.62 1.67 4.20
CA GLU A 28 6.00 3.00 4.61
C GLU A 28 4.93 4.02 4.22
N PHE A 29 4.57 4.85 5.19
CA PHE A 29 3.80 6.06 4.96
C PHE A 29 4.70 7.08 4.27
N LEU A 30 4.89 6.93 2.97
CA LEU A 30 5.28 8.06 2.14
C LEU A 30 4.03 8.91 1.90
N SER A 31 3.65 9.67 2.94
CA SER A 31 2.82 10.85 2.75
C SER A 31 3.72 11.89 2.08
N CYS A 32 3.76 11.90 0.75
CA CYS A 32 4.30 13.04 0.03
C CYS A 32 3.23 14.14 0.09
N PRO A 33 3.45 15.26 0.80
CA PRO A 33 2.48 16.35 0.80
C PRO A 33 2.32 16.86 -0.64
N LEU A 34 1.08 17.01 -1.09
CA LEU A 34 0.72 17.42 -2.46
C LEU A 34 1.44 18.71 -2.93
N GLU A 35 1.89 19.56 -2.00
CA GLU A 35 2.66 20.77 -2.30
C GLU A 35 4.13 20.52 -2.69
N GLU A 36 4.72 19.40 -2.27
CA GLU A 36 6.11 19.01 -2.65
C GLU A 36 6.16 18.22 -3.96
N THR A 37 5.05 17.60 -4.39
CA THR A 37 4.97 16.75 -5.59
C THR A 37 5.27 17.49 -6.90
N CYS A 38 5.09 18.82 -6.94
CA CYS A 38 5.36 19.62 -8.15
C CYS A 38 6.82 20.13 -8.24
N ARG A 39 7.68 19.85 -7.26
CA ARG A 39 9.11 20.17 -7.33
C ARG A 39 9.98 18.96 -7.00
N GLY A 40 10.36 18.23 -8.05
CA GLY A 40 11.64 17.52 -8.11
C GLY A 40 11.88 16.48 -7.01
N VAL A 41 10.97 15.53 -6.84
CA VAL A 41 11.32 14.29 -6.14
C VAL A 41 12.17 13.45 -7.09
N GLU A 42 13.49 13.44 -6.88
CA GLU A 42 14.41 12.55 -7.61
C GLU A 42 14.20 11.10 -7.15
N GLY A 43 13.23 10.42 -7.78
CA GLY A 43 12.98 9.00 -7.61
C GLY A 43 12.27 8.63 -6.30
N PHE A 44 11.47 7.56 -6.36
CA PHE A 44 10.90 6.92 -5.18
C PHE A 44 11.85 5.83 -4.70
N ASP A 45 12.13 5.78 -3.40
CA ASP A 45 12.88 4.68 -2.79
C ASP A 45 11.94 3.52 -2.46
N TYR A 46 12.23 2.35 -3.03
CA TYR A 46 11.49 1.10 -2.78
C TYR A 46 12.38 0.05 -2.07
N SER A 47 13.54 0.46 -1.56
CA SER A 47 14.46 -0.43 -0.85
C SER A 47 13.81 -0.98 0.42
N VAL A 48 13.97 -2.28 0.65
CA VAL A 48 13.45 -2.94 1.87
C VAL A 48 14.63 -3.15 2.82
N HIS A 49 14.69 -2.34 3.88
CA HIS A 49 15.72 -2.46 4.91
C HIS A 49 15.37 -3.55 5.93
N GLU A 50 16.39 -4.22 6.48
CA GLU A 50 16.25 -5.26 7.50
C GLU A 50 16.03 -4.70 8.92
N ASP A 51 16.43 -3.44 9.16
CA ASP A 51 16.37 -2.77 10.46
C ASP A 51 15.00 -2.82 11.18
N PRO A 52 13.84 -2.67 10.51
CA PRO A 52 12.55 -2.74 11.19
C PRO A 52 12.12 -4.16 11.56
N ALA A 53 12.84 -5.23 11.16
CA ALA A 53 12.45 -6.62 11.36
C ALA A 53 12.12 -6.97 12.82
N ASN A 54 12.82 -6.38 13.78
CA ASN A 54 12.55 -6.59 15.21
C ASN A 54 11.12 -6.17 15.61
N GLN A 55 10.57 -5.10 15.02
CA GLN A 55 9.19 -4.68 15.27
C GLN A 55 8.19 -5.69 14.70
N PHE A 56 8.52 -6.31 13.55
CA PHE A 56 7.70 -7.35 12.93
C PHE A 56 7.67 -8.62 13.79
N TYR A 57 8.82 -9.08 14.30
CA TYR A 57 8.87 -10.22 15.22
C TYR A 57 7.98 -10.00 16.45
N LEU A 58 8.07 -8.84 17.09
CA LEU A 58 7.26 -8.48 18.26
C LEU A 58 5.76 -8.47 17.95
N ALA A 59 5.36 -7.96 16.78
CA ALA A 59 3.96 -7.91 16.37
C ALA A 59 3.41 -9.31 16.04
N ILE A 60 4.16 -10.10 15.26
CA ILE A 60 3.73 -11.42 14.79
C ILE A 60 3.63 -12.42 15.95
N ARG A 61 4.58 -12.39 16.89
CA ARG A 61 4.58 -13.31 18.05
C ARG A 61 3.37 -13.18 18.96
N LYS A 62 2.59 -12.09 18.86
CA LYS A 62 1.30 -11.97 19.58
C LYS A 62 0.29 -13.02 19.14
N TYR A 63 0.31 -13.42 17.86
CA TYR A 63 -0.61 -14.42 17.31
C TYR A 63 0.10 -15.68 16.79
N TYR A 64 1.42 -15.66 16.62
CA TYR A 64 2.24 -16.82 16.28
C TYR A 64 3.52 -16.90 17.14
N PRO A 65 3.42 -17.33 18.43
CA PRO A 65 4.55 -17.30 19.37
C PRO A 65 5.74 -18.17 18.98
N GLY A 66 5.51 -19.21 18.17
CA GLY A 66 6.55 -20.15 17.72
C GLY A 66 7.49 -19.60 16.63
N LEU A 67 7.30 -18.36 16.18
CA LEU A 67 8.17 -17.74 15.17
C LEU A 67 9.60 -17.58 15.71
N LYS A 68 10.54 -18.29 15.11
CA LYS A 68 11.97 -18.22 15.45
C LYS A 68 12.63 -16.99 14.85
N ASP A 69 13.71 -16.52 15.48
CA ASP A 69 14.55 -15.45 14.92
C ASP A 69 15.19 -15.92 13.61
N GLY A 70 15.44 -14.99 12.68
CA GLY A 70 16.00 -15.25 11.35
C GLY A 70 15.03 -15.84 10.31
N TYR A 71 13.76 -16.10 10.69
CA TYR A 71 12.74 -16.64 9.77
C TYR A 71 11.98 -15.58 8.95
N LEU A 72 12.32 -14.30 9.12
CA LEU A 72 11.74 -13.19 8.36
C LEU A 72 12.78 -12.68 7.38
N GLU A 73 12.42 -12.66 6.10
CA GLU A 73 13.28 -12.16 5.03
C GLU A 73 12.68 -10.89 4.41
N PRO A 74 13.51 -9.95 3.92
CA PRO A 74 13.04 -8.78 3.17
C PRO A 74 12.17 -9.19 1.99
N GLY A 75 10.98 -8.58 1.89
CA GLY A 75 10.05 -8.81 0.81
C GLY A 75 10.09 -7.72 -0.26
N TYR A 76 9.00 -6.96 -0.32
CA TYR A 76 8.82 -5.86 -1.25
C TYR A 76 8.20 -4.67 -0.52
N ALA A 77 8.36 -3.48 -1.12
CA ALA A 77 7.74 -2.25 -0.67
C ALA A 77 6.77 -1.73 -1.74
N GLY A 78 5.84 -0.86 -1.32
CA GLY A 78 4.93 -0.16 -2.21
C GLY A 78 4.48 1.16 -1.59
N ILE A 79 4.18 2.14 -2.44
CA ILE A 79 3.73 3.48 -2.04
C ILE A 79 2.24 3.61 -2.33
N ARG A 80 1.49 4.13 -1.36
CA ARG A 80 0.06 4.39 -1.51
C ARG A 80 -0.20 5.84 -1.91
N PRO A 81 -1.04 6.11 -2.92
CA PRO A 81 -1.38 7.47 -3.31
C PRO A 81 -2.45 8.03 -2.37
N LYS A 82 -2.06 8.47 -1.16
CA LYS A 82 -2.99 9.03 -0.17
C LYS A 82 -3.34 10.49 -0.45
N LEU A 83 -4.55 10.88 -0.05
CA LEU A 83 -5.04 12.26 -0.13
C LEU A 83 -4.87 13.05 1.17
N PHE A 84 -4.40 12.41 2.23
CA PHE A 84 -4.32 12.97 3.57
C PHE A 84 -2.94 12.77 4.16
N GLY A 85 -2.52 13.73 4.97
CA GLY A 85 -1.25 13.71 5.71
C GLY A 85 -1.25 12.75 6.91
N PRO A 86 -0.11 12.57 7.58
CA PRO A 86 0.03 11.62 8.68
C PRO A 86 -0.84 11.93 9.91
N GLU A 87 -1.15 13.22 10.12
CA GLU A 87 -1.97 13.73 11.22
C GLU A 87 -3.44 13.91 10.83
N GLU A 88 -3.78 13.69 9.56
CA GLU A 88 -5.13 13.87 9.02
C GLU A 88 -5.90 12.54 9.02
N GLY A 89 -7.23 12.63 9.10
CA GLY A 89 -8.10 11.45 9.06
C GLY A 89 -8.14 10.81 7.68
N PRO A 90 -8.45 9.50 7.59
CA PRO A 90 -8.62 8.84 6.31
C PRO A 90 -9.69 9.53 5.47
N THR A 91 -9.33 9.83 4.22
CA THR A 91 -10.22 10.48 3.24
C THR A 91 -10.52 9.50 2.12
N ASP A 92 -11.75 9.54 1.61
CA ASP A 92 -12.15 8.70 0.48
C ASP A 92 -11.44 9.11 -0.82
N PHE A 93 -11.43 8.23 -1.81
CA PHE A 93 -10.87 8.55 -3.12
C PHE A 93 -11.71 9.62 -3.83
N VAL A 94 -11.07 10.36 -4.74
CA VAL A 94 -11.72 11.44 -5.49
C VAL A 94 -11.68 11.12 -6.98
N VAL A 95 -12.84 11.23 -7.63
CA VAL A 95 -13.00 11.15 -9.08
C VAL A 95 -13.50 12.50 -9.58
N GLU A 96 -12.66 13.21 -10.33
CA GLU A 96 -13.03 14.48 -10.95
C GLU A 96 -13.25 14.29 -12.44
N GLY A 97 -14.36 14.83 -12.96
CA GLY A 97 -14.68 14.83 -14.38
C GLY A 97 -14.86 16.25 -14.93
N GLU A 98 -15.35 16.34 -16.16
CA GLU A 98 -15.63 17.61 -16.85
C GLU A 98 -16.51 18.55 -16.01
N GLU A 99 -17.44 18.02 -15.20
CA GLU A 99 -18.29 18.81 -14.30
C GLU A 99 -17.51 19.55 -13.20
N THR A 100 -16.31 19.07 -12.85
CA THR A 100 -15.46 19.61 -11.79
C THR A 100 -14.43 20.58 -12.34
N HIS A 101 -13.70 20.18 -13.39
CA HIS A 101 -12.56 20.94 -13.93
C HIS A 101 -12.81 21.57 -15.31
N GLY A 102 -13.93 21.30 -15.98
CA GLY A 102 -14.30 21.93 -17.26
C GLY A 102 -13.51 21.48 -18.48
N ILE A 103 -12.75 20.38 -18.38
CA ILE A 103 -11.94 19.83 -19.48
C ILE A 103 -12.63 18.58 -20.00
N SER A 104 -13.03 18.60 -21.28
CA SER A 104 -13.75 17.48 -21.86
C SER A 104 -12.85 16.26 -22.03
N SER A 105 -13.42 15.08 -21.82
CA SER A 105 -12.76 13.77 -21.96
C SER A 105 -11.56 13.51 -21.02
N LEU A 106 -11.35 14.35 -20.00
CA LEU A 106 -10.39 14.12 -18.92
C LEU A 106 -11.12 13.65 -17.66
N VAL A 107 -10.58 12.63 -17.01
CA VAL A 107 -11.00 12.21 -15.66
C VAL A 107 -9.76 12.03 -14.79
N ASN A 108 -9.75 12.69 -13.64
CA ASN A 108 -8.69 12.54 -12.64
C ASN A 108 -9.12 11.54 -11.56
N LEU A 109 -8.20 10.68 -11.16
CA LEU A 109 -8.38 9.74 -10.05
C LEU A 109 -7.32 10.02 -8.99
N PHE A 110 -7.76 10.42 -7.81
CA PHE A 110 -6.88 10.68 -6.67
C PHE A 110 -7.24 9.78 -5.50
N GLY A 111 -6.26 9.43 -4.67
CA GLY A 111 -6.59 8.69 -3.44
C GLY A 111 -6.93 7.20 -3.65
N ILE A 112 -6.67 6.63 -4.83
CA ILE A 112 -7.02 5.24 -5.19
C ILE A 112 -6.08 4.27 -4.44
N GLU A 113 -6.29 4.12 -3.12
CA GLU A 113 -5.54 3.22 -2.24
C GLU A 113 -6.33 1.94 -1.91
N SER A 114 -5.83 1.11 -0.99
CA SER A 114 -6.57 -0.11 -0.60
C SER A 114 -7.99 0.24 -0.14
N PRO A 115 -9.04 -0.47 -0.57
CA PRO A 115 -9.06 -1.75 -1.32
C PRO A 115 -9.29 -1.62 -2.84
N SER A 116 -8.69 -0.64 -3.52
CA SER A 116 -8.96 -0.33 -4.93
C SER A 116 -8.74 -1.48 -5.92
N LEU A 117 -7.77 -2.38 -5.69
CA LEU A 117 -7.60 -3.54 -6.58
C LEU A 117 -8.83 -4.46 -6.53
N THR A 118 -9.38 -4.68 -5.34
CA THR A 118 -10.59 -5.48 -5.11
C THR A 118 -11.82 -4.87 -5.78
N PHE A 119 -11.92 -3.53 -5.82
CA PHE A 119 -13.06 -2.80 -6.40
C PHE A 119 -12.77 -2.17 -7.77
N SER A 120 -11.71 -2.58 -8.45
CA SER A 120 -11.26 -1.99 -9.72
C SER A 120 -12.35 -1.96 -10.79
N MET A 121 -13.16 -3.02 -10.89
CA MET A 121 -14.30 -3.08 -11.81
C MET A 121 -15.39 -2.07 -11.45
N ALA A 122 -15.80 -2.01 -10.19
CA ALA A 122 -16.83 -1.07 -9.73
C ALA A 122 -16.40 0.40 -9.91
N ILE A 123 -15.13 0.70 -9.66
CA ILE A 123 -14.55 2.02 -9.92
C ILE A 123 -14.64 2.36 -11.42
N THR A 124 -14.30 1.40 -12.29
CA THR A 124 -14.36 1.60 -13.74
C THR A 124 -15.80 1.81 -14.22
N GLU A 125 -16.77 1.04 -13.73
CA GLU A 125 -18.19 1.21 -14.05
C GLU A 125 -18.71 2.60 -13.64
N HIS A 126 -18.32 3.06 -12.44
CA HIS A 126 -18.67 4.39 -11.95
C HIS A 126 -18.12 5.50 -12.85
N ILE A 127 -16.86 5.38 -13.28
CA ILE A 127 -16.21 6.33 -14.20
C ILE A 127 -16.87 6.28 -15.58
N ALA A 128 -17.12 5.09 -16.11
CA ALA A 128 -17.73 4.90 -17.43
C ALA A 128 -19.12 5.55 -17.50
N ALA A 129 -19.93 5.43 -16.44
CA ALA A 129 -21.24 6.08 -16.36
C ALA A 129 -21.18 7.63 -16.39
N LYS A 130 -20.06 8.23 -15.98
CA LYS A 130 -19.85 9.68 -16.03
C LYS A 130 -19.37 10.16 -17.42
N ILE A 131 -18.59 9.33 -18.12
CA ILE A 131 -17.97 9.68 -19.41
C ILE A 131 -18.87 9.33 -20.61
N LEU A 132 -19.51 8.16 -20.61
CA LEU A 132 -20.24 7.60 -21.78
C LEU A 132 -21.69 8.13 -21.89
N LYS A 133 -21.91 9.42 -21.63
CA LYS A 133 -23.24 10.04 -21.76
C LYS A 133 -23.77 9.97 -23.19
#